data_AF-A0A0Q8HWU7-F1
#
_entry.id   AF-A0A0Q8HWU7-F1
#
_cell.length_a   1.000
_cell.length_b   1.000
_cell.length_c   1.000
_cell.angle_alpha   90.00
_cell.angle_beta   90.00
_cell.angle_gamma   90.00
#
_symmetry.space_group_name_H-M   'P 1'
#
loop_
_entity.id
_entity.type
_entity.pdbx_description
1 polymer ?
#
loop_
_entity_poly.entity_id
_entity_poly.type
_entity_poly.pdbx_seq_one_letter_code
_entity_poly.pdbx_strand_id
1 'polypeptide(L)'
;MLRLCTLIAAGLLLSACSKEDPKVQVPAVDLHGRLVVDQEMTTSRQAQGINGEYYKRVLTVNGQEMVFADFIKQFCSDANTRDETCLKAFRIKKIDDVSGATKFLPNGL
;
A
#
# COMPACT_ATOMS: atom_id res chain seq x y z
N MET A 1 -15.00 62.77 3.61
CA MET A 1 -15.35 61.48 4.26
C MET A 1 -15.86 60.54 3.18
N LEU A 2 -15.60 59.24 3.33
CA LEU A 2 -15.90 58.13 2.39
C LEU A 2 -14.82 57.88 1.33
N ARG A 3 -14.48 56.59 1.15
CA ARG A 3 -13.61 55.97 0.11
C ARG A 3 -12.17 55.61 0.51
N LEU A 4 -11.94 55.21 1.76
CA LEU A 4 -10.71 54.51 2.17
C LEU A 4 -10.95 53.04 2.60
N CYS A 5 -12.03 52.40 2.11
CA CYS A 5 -12.42 51.05 2.55
C CYS A 5 -12.23 49.94 1.50
N THR A 6 -11.60 50.19 0.36
CA THR A 6 -11.53 49.23 -0.76
C THR A 6 -10.21 48.49 -0.93
N LEU A 7 -9.33 48.46 0.07
CA LEU A 7 -8.00 47.80 -0.04
C LEU A 7 -7.80 46.57 0.84
N ILE A 8 -8.80 46.13 1.62
CA ILE A 8 -8.65 44.99 2.56
C ILE A 8 -9.19 43.67 1.99
N ALA A 9 -9.96 43.69 0.89
CA ALA A 9 -10.60 42.49 0.35
C ALA A 9 -9.68 41.55 -0.47
N ALA A 10 -8.44 41.96 -0.77
CA ALA A 10 -7.52 41.14 -1.60
C ALA A 10 -6.59 40.22 -0.78
N GLY A 11 -6.49 40.39 0.55
CA GLY A 11 -5.52 39.66 1.38
C GLY A 11 -5.95 38.26 1.84
N LEU A 12 -7.25 37.94 1.78
CA LEU A 12 -7.78 36.69 2.38
C LEU A 12 -7.83 35.49 1.43
N LEU A 13 -7.61 35.68 0.12
CA LEU A 13 -7.68 34.61 -0.87
C LEU A 13 -6.37 33.82 -1.05
N LEU A 14 -5.25 34.26 -0.45
CA LEU A 14 -3.97 33.55 -0.51
C LEU A 14 -3.77 32.55 0.65
N SER A 15 -4.73 32.46 1.59
CA SER A 15 -4.70 31.48 2.69
C SER A 15 -5.28 30.12 2.32
N ALA A 16 -5.69 29.92 1.06
CA ALA A 16 -5.87 28.58 0.49
C ALA A 16 -4.48 27.96 0.23
N CYS A 17 -3.67 27.85 1.30
CA CYS A 17 -2.55 26.94 1.37
C CYS A 17 -3.06 25.58 0.90
N SER A 18 -2.43 25.09 -0.16
CA SER A 18 -2.63 23.76 -0.70
C SER A 18 -2.85 22.77 0.43
N LYS A 19 -4.05 22.21 0.50
CA LYS A 19 -4.29 20.93 1.14
C LYS A 19 -3.65 19.88 0.23
N GLU A 20 -2.32 19.88 0.15
CA GLU A 20 -1.62 18.66 -0.18
C GLU A 20 -1.89 17.77 1.02
N ASP A 21 -2.78 16.79 0.84
CA ASP A 21 -2.92 15.72 1.82
C ASP A 21 -1.50 15.22 2.14
N PRO A 22 -1.12 15.14 3.43
CA PRO A 22 0.22 14.72 3.78
C PRO A 22 0.45 13.38 3.09
N LYS A 23 1.45 13.32 2.19
CA LYS A 23 1.82 12.09 1.51
C LYS A 23 1.95 11.01 2.58
N VAL A 24 1.08 10.00 2.51
CA VAL A 24 1.07 8.91 3.47
C VAL A 24 2.48 8.33 3.46
N GLN A 25 3.20 8.51 4.57
CA GLN A 25 4.57 8.01 4.67
C GLN A 25 4.50 6.49 4.63
N VAL A 26 5.31 5.89 3.75
CA VAL A 26 5.39 4.43 3.64
C VAL A 26 6.05 3.90 4.91
N PRO A 27 5.38 3.03 5.70
CA PRO A 27 5.96 2.49 6.91
C PRO A 27 7.16 1.59 6.58
N ALA A 28 8.23 1.69 7.37
CA ALA A 28 9.33 0.75 7.31
C ALA A 28 8.86 -0.60 7.88
N VAL A 29 8.65 -1.58 7.01
CA VAL A 29 8.10 -2.90 7.35
C VAL A 29 8.92 -4.01 6.71
N ASP A 30 8.98 -5.17 7.37
CA ASP A 30 9.51 -6.37 6.73
C ASP A 30 8.48 -6.94 5.75
N LEU A 31 8.77 -6.80 4.47
CA LEU A 31 7.91 -7.26 3.39
C LEU A 31 7.89 -8.78 3.23
N HIS A 32 8.74 -9.55 3.94
CA HIS A 32 8.62 -11.00 3.99
C HIS A 32 7.37 -11.42 4.75
N GLY A 33 7.06 -10.73 5.85
CA GLY A 33 5.90 -11.01 6.69
C GLY A 33 5.78 -12.48 7.11
N ARG A 34 4.57 -12.87 7.53
CA ARG A 34 4.20 -14.27 7.77
C ARG A 34 3.31 -14.78 6.65
N LEU A 35 3.42 -16.08 6.37
CA LEU A 35 2.54 -16.77 5.44
C LEU A 35 1.37 -17.39 6.21
N VAL A 36 0.17 -17.18 5.70
CA VAL A 36 -1.08 -17.68 6.28
C VAL A 36 -1.90 -18.29 5.17
N VAL A 37 -2.57 -19.41 5.43
CA VAL A 37 -3.45 -20.02 4.43
C VAL A 37 -4.51 -19.02 4.00
N ASP A 38 -4.60 -18.83 2.69
CA ASP A 38 -5.70 -18.12 2.05
C ASP A 38 -6.83 -19.11 1.81
N GLN A 39 -7.77 -19.16 2.75
CA GLN A 39 -8.89 -20.10 2.70
C GLN A 39 -9.78 -19.87 1.47
N GLU A 40 -9.93 -18.62 1.03
CA GLU A 40 -10.75 -18.26 -0.12
C GLU A 40 -10.11 -18.77 -1.41
N MET A 41 -8.83 -18.43 -1.64
CA MET A 41 -8.09 -18.90 -2.80
C MET A 41 -7.96 -20.43 -2.80
N THR A 42 -7.66 -21.02 -1.64
CA THR A 42 -7.55 -22.48 -1.49
C THR A 42 -8.85 -23.18 -1.86
N THR A 43 -9.98 -22.73 -1.31
CA THR A 43 -11.30 -23.32 -1.60
C THR A 43 -11.66 -23.15 -3.08
N SER A 44 -11.39 -21.97 -3.65
CA SER A 44 -11.66 -21.67 -5.07
C SER A 44 -10.85 -22.58 -6.01
N ARG A 45 -9.57 -22.83 -5.70
CA ARG A 45 -8.69 -23.69 -6.50
C ARG A 45 -9.05 -25.17 -6.35
N GLN A 46 -9.39 -25.60 -5.14
CA GLN A 46 -9.86 -26.97 -4.89
C GLN A 46 -11.19 -27.26 -5.60
N ALA A 47 -12.10 -26.28 -5.69
CA ALA A 47 -13.32 -26.40 -6.49
C ALA A 47 -13.06 -26.55 -8.00
N GLN A 48 -11.87 -26.13 -8.47
CA GLN A 48 -11.39 -26.33 -9.85
C GLN A 48 -10.60 -27.63 -10.02
N GLY A 49 -10.53 -28.49 -8.99
CA GLY A 49 -9.78 -29.76 -8.99
C GLY A 49 -8.28 -29.59 -8.76
N ILE A 50 -7.81 -28.41 -8.34
CA ILE A 50 -6.41 -28.14 -8.05
C ILE A 50 -6.17 -28.36 -6.54
N ASN A 51 -5.38 -29.38 -6.22
CA ASN A 51 -5.04 -29.72 -4.83
C ASN A 51 -3.88 -28.86 -4.31
N GLY A 52 -3.93 -28.52 -3.03
CA GLY A 52 -2.89 -27.76 -2.32
C GLY A 52 -3.45 -26.65 -1.45
N GLU A 53 -2.61 -26.12 -0.57
CA GLU A 53 -2.88 -24.90 0.19
C GLU A 53 -2.24 -23.71 -0.53
N TYR A 54 -3.00 -22.62 -0.62
CA TYR A 54 -2.50 -21.35 -1.11
C TYR A 54 -2.30 -20.42 0.08
N TYR A 55 -1.22 -19.65 0.05
CA TYR A 55 -0.87 -18.74 1.14
C TYR A 55 -1.00 -17.29 0.69
N LYS A 56 -1.41 -16.45 1.64
CA LYS A 56 -1.31 -15.00 1.56
C LYS A 56 -0.29 -14.50 2.57
N ARG A 57 0.25 -13.33 2.28
CA ARG A 57 1.25 -12.67 3.12
C ARG A 57 0.58 -11.67 4.05
N VAL A 58 0.95 -11.73 5.33
CA VAL A 58 0.51 -10.81 6.37
C VAL A 58 1.73 -10.10 6.95
N LEU A 59 1.72 -8.78 6.89
CA LEU A 59 2.77 -7.92 7.42
C LEU A 59 2.43 -7.47 8.84
N THR A 60 3.46 -7.18 9.63
CA THR A 60 3.32 -6.42 10.87
C THR A 60 3.63 -4.96 10.59
N VAL A 61 2.61 -4.10 10.59
CA VAL A 61 2.71 -2.66 10.31
C VAL A 61 2.37 -1.92 11.60
N ASN A 62 3.34 -1.21 12.19
CA ASN A 62 3.15 -0.49 13.45
C ASN A 62 2.58 -1.35 14.60
N GLY A 63 2.98 -2.62 14.66
CA GLY A 63 2.51 -3.58 15.68
C GLY A 63 1.12 -4.18 15.39
N GLN A 64 0.50 -3.87 14.26
CA GLN A 64 -0.76 -4.45 13.82
C GLN A 64 -0.56 -5.36 12.62
N GLU A 65 -1.36 -6.41 12.54
CA GLU A 65 -1.36 -7.30 11.38
C GLU A 65 -2.14 -6.69 10.23
N MET A 66 -1.55 -6.71 9.04
CA MET A 66 -2.15 -6.19 7.82
C MET A 66 -1.90 -7.15 6.67
N VAL A 67 -2.93 -7.43 5.86
CA VAL A 67 -2.76 -8.23 4.64
C VAL A 67 -1.89 -7.45 3.66
N PHE A 68 -0.94 -8.11 3.02
CA PHE A 68 0.02 -7.47 2.13
C PHE A 68 -0.65 -6.69 0.98
N ALA A 69 -1.76 -7.19 0.44
CA ALA A 69 -2.54 -6.49 -0.57
C ALA A 69 -3.12 -5.16 -0.07
N ASP A 70 -3.55 -5.10 1.20
CA ASP A 70 -4.07 -3.89 1.83
C ASP A 70 -2.95 -2.89 2.09
N PHE A 71 -1.77 -3.36 2.50
CA PHE A 71 -0.57 -2.51 2.63
C PHE A 71 -0.25 -1.80 1.31
N ILE A 72 -0.22 -2.53 0.19
CA ILE A 72 0.04 -1.94 -1.11
C ILE A 72 -1.04 -0.92 -1.47
N LYS A 73 -2.32 -1.26 -1.28
CA LYS A 73 -3.43 -0.36 -1.59
C LYS A 73 -3.40 0.93 -0.77
N GLN A 74 -3.00 0.84 0.50
CA GLN A 74 -3.02 1.96 1.44
C GLN A 74 -1.78 2.85 1.33
N PHE A 75 -0.60 2.26 1.15
CA PHE A 75 0.68 2.98 1.21
C PHE A 75 1.38 3.13 -0.15
N CYS A 76 1.05 2.28 -1.13
CA CYS A 76 1.70 2.22 -2.44
C CYS A 76 0.68 2.45 -3.57
N SER A 77 0.05 3.63 -3.57
CA SER A 77 -0.99 3.97 -4.56
C SER A 77 -0.44 4.33 -5.95
N ASP A 78 0.82 4.76 -6.04
CA ASP A 78 1.48 5.11 -7.30
C ASP A 78 2.45 4.01 -7.76
N ALA A 79 2.15 3.40 -8.92
CA ALA A 79 3.00 2.41 -9.55
C ALA A 79 4.35 2.98 -10.06
N ASN A 80 4.46 4.30 -10.23
CA ASN A 80 5.69 5.00 -10.62
C ASN A 80 6.45 5.59 -9.43
N THR A 81 6.13 5.15 -8.21
CA THR A 81 6.82 5.60 -7.00
C THR A 81 8.32 5.34 -7.05
N ARG A 82 9.08 6.26 -6.46
CA ARG A 82 10.54 6.10 -6.23
C ARG A 82 10.84 5.52 -4.85
N ASP A 83 9.81 5.24 -4.05
CA ASP A 83 9.94 4.63 -2.73
C ASP A 83 10.38 3.17 -2.87
N GLU A 84 11.51 2.82 -2.25
CA GLU A 84 12.09 1.48 -2.36
C GLU A 84 11.19 0.39 -1.77
N THR A 85 10.49 0.68 -0.67
CA THR A 85 9.58 -0.27 -0.02
C THR A 85 8.42 -0.59 -0.95
N CYS A 86 7.82 0.42 -1.60
CA CYS A 86 6.76 0.17 -2.57
C CYS A 86 7.26 -0.53 -3.85
N LEU A 87 8.45 -0.20 -4.35
CA LEU A 87 9.06 -0.89 -5.49
C LEU A 87 9.28 -2.39 -5.21
N LYS A 88 9.78 -2.72 -4.01
CA LYS A 88 9.93 -4.10 -3.53
C LYS A 88 8.58 -4.77 -3.34
N ALA A 89 7.61 -4.07 -2.74
CA ALA A 89 6.27 -4.59 -2.53
C ALA A 89 5.58 -4.96 -3.85
N PHE A 90 5.68 -4.14 -4.90
CA PHE A 90 5.12 -4.48 -6.22
C PHE A 90 5.78 -5.70 -6.85
N ARG A 91 7.10 -5.87 -6.68
CA ARG A 91 7.81 -7.07 -7.17
C ARG A 91 7.36 -8.33 -6.45
N ILE A 92 7.25 -8.26 -5.11
CA ILE A 92 6.74 -9.38 -4.30
C ILE A 92 5.29 -9.68 -4.69
N LYS A 93 4.44 -8.66 -4.87
CA LYS A 93 3.05 -8.84 -5.30
C LYS A 93 2.96 -9.61 -6.62
N LYS A 94 3.82 -9.27 -7.59
CA LYS A 94 3.85 -9.98 -8.88
C LYS A 94 4.19 -11.46 -8.73
N ILE A 95 5.07 -11.81 -7.78
CA ILE A 95 5.40 -13.20 -7.47
C ILE A 95 4.22 -13.89 -6.80
N ASP A 96 3.68 -13.26 -5.76
CA ASP A 96 2.55 -13.78 -4.97
C ASP A 96 1.29 -13.96 -5.85
N ASP A 97 1.03 -13.09 -6.84
CA ASP A 97 -0.10 -13.19 -7.77
C ASP A 97 0.00 -14.40 -8.72
N VAL A 98 1.21 -14.84 -9.05
CA VAL A 98 1.44 -15.96 -10.00
C VAL A 98 1.40 -17.31 -9.28
N SER A 99 2.08 -17.44 -8.15
CA SER A 99 2.28 -18.73 -7.47
C SER A 99 1.59 -18.84 -6.10
N GLY A 100 0.95 -17.78 -5.62
CA GLY A 100 0.64 -17.62 -4.21
C GLY A 100 1.87 -17.16 -3.41
N ALA A 101 1.65 -16.71 -2.19
CA ALA A 101 2.73 -16.19 -1.35
C ALA A 101 3.72 -17.30 -0.98
N THR A 102 5.00 -17.04 -1.20
CA THR A 102 6.10 -17.99 -0.94
C THR A 102 7.11 -17.44 0.06
N LYS A 103 7.79 -18.36 0.75
CA LYS A 103 8.91 -18.05 1.65
C LYS A 103 10.18 -17.69 0.87
N PHE A 104 10.30 -18.17 -0.35
CA PHE A 104 11.49 -18.00 -1.18
C PHE A 104 11.33 -16.80 -2.10
N LEU A 105 11.68 -15.62 -1.58
CA LEU A 105 11.79 -14.41 -2.39
C LEU A 105 13.19 -14.30 -3.01
N PRO A 106 13.31 -13.77 -4.25
CA PRO A 106 14.61 -13.46 -4.85
C PRO A 106 15.48 -12.57 -3.96
N ASN A 107 16.79 -12.82 -3.98
CA ASN A 107 17.77 -11.99 -3.30
C ASN A 107 17.71 -10.53 -3.80
N GLY A 108 17.81 -9.57 -2.89
CA GLY A 108 17.76 -8.14 -3.21
C GLY A 108 16.35 -7.54 -3.26
N LEU A 109 15.33 -8.31 -2.87
CA LEU A 109 14.04 -7.78 -2.43
C LEU A 109 14.08 -7.35 -0.96
#